data_AF-A0A920RXI8-F1
#
_entry.id   AF-A0A920RXI8-F1
#
_cell.length_a   1.000
_cell.length_b   1.000
_cell.length_c   1.000
_cell.angle_alpha   90.00
_cell.angle_beta   90.00
_cell.angle_gamma   90.00
#
_symmetry.space_group_name_H-M   'P 1'
#
loop_
_entity.id
_entity.type
_entity.pdbx_description
1 polymer ?
#
loop_
_entity_poly.entity_id
_entity_poly.type
_entity_poly.pdbx_seq_one_letter_code
_entity_poly.pdbx_strand_id
1 'polypeptide(L)'
;MMFVTGTFETIFPLWTQSRFTWGPMEVGYSMTYIGLIVTLVQATVVGKIVPILGEARVIRLTFFGYAIGLLIMAQSPSWIIMMLGLTLAASCGAAFGTATSSFVSKVAGDKEKGFVLGVYQSSSWLGRISGPLAAGAVFGLLGVNAPLYLGVLVLIPCIIVITIVAKKLDAQNQLP
;
A
#
# COMPACT_ATOMS: atom_id res chain seq x y z
N MET A 1 1.46 -5.92 0.02
CA MET A 1 0.85 -4.59 -0.14
C MET A 1 -0.61 -4.66 -0.57
N MET A 2 -0.92 -5.26 -1.73
CA MET A 2 -2.30 -5.28 -2.29
C MET A 2 -3.36 -5.90 -1.36
N PHE A 3 -2.96 -6.88 -0.55
CA PHE A 3 -3.79 -7.43 0.53
C PHE A 3 -4.19 -6.38 1.57
N VAL A 4 -3.25 -5.56 2.00
CA VAL A 4 -3.46 -4.55 3.06
C VAL A 4 -4.30 -3.39 2.54
N THR A 5 -4.07 -2.95 1.30
CA THR A 5 -4.90 -1.92 0.67
C THR A 5 -6.35 -2.39 0.50
N GLY A 6 -6.57 -3.64 0.06
CA GLY A 6 -7.93 -4.19 -0.05
C GLY A 6 -8.64 -4.32 1.30
N THR A 7 -7.92 -4.82 2.32
CA THR A 7 -8.38 -4.88 3.72
C THR A 7 -8.89 -3.51 4.17
N PHE A 8 -8.08 -2.47 3.94
CA PHE A 8 -8.37 -1.12 4.37
C PHE A 8 -9.54 -0.48 3.60
N GLU A 9 -9.57 -0.58 2.26
CA GLU A 9 -10.62 -0.01 1.42
C GLU A 9 -12.03 -0.48 1.84
N THR A 10 -12.15 -1.76 2.22
CA THR A 10 -13.45 -2.33 2.59
C THR A 10 -13.85 -1.99 4.03
N ILE A 11 -12.89 -1.93 4.96
CA ILE A 11 -13.20 -1.70 6.38
C ILE A 11 -13.30 -0.21 6.73
N PHE A 12 -12.67 0.67 5.94
CA PHE A 12 -12.56 2.08 6.27
C PHE A 12 -13.90 2.76 6.61
N PRO A 13 -15.00 2.58 5.85
CA PRO A 13 -16.28 3.20 6.20
C PRO A 13 -16.81 2.73 7.57
N LEU A 14 -16.74 1.42 7.85
CA LEU A 14 -17.14 0.82 9.13
C LEU A 14 -16.25 1.30 10.29
N TRP A 15 -14.96 1.45 10.01
CA TRP A 15 -13.97 1.93 10.96
C TRP A 15 -14.19 3.41 11.32
N THR A 16 -14.43 4.28 10.34
CA THR A 16 -14.72 5.71 10.59
C THR A 16 -16.08 5.91 11.24
N GLN A 17 -17.07 5.08 10.92
CA GLN A 17 -18.38 5.13 11.55
C GLN A 17 -18.28 4.79 13.04
N SER A 18 -17.55 3.74 13.40
CA SER A 18 -17.38 3.35 14.80
C SER A 18 -16.47 4.30 15.60
N ARG A 19 -15.47 4.92 14.96
CA ARG A 19 -14.50 5.81 15.62
C ARG A 19 -14.95 7.26 15.73
N PHE A 20 -15.56 7.79 14.67
CA PHE A 20 -15.87 9.22 14.52
C PHE A 20 -17.36 9.48 14.22
N THR A 21 -18.21 8.46 14.22
CA THR A 21 -19.65 8.56 13.88
C THR A 21 -19.89 9.17 12.50
N TRP A 22 -18.94 8.99 11.58
CA TRP A 22 -19.04 9.49 10.21
C TRP A 22 -20.16 8.80 9.45
N GLY A 23 -20.90 9.57 8.67
CA GLY A 23 -21.89 9.09 7.73
C GLY A 23 -21.29 8.84 6.33
N PRO A 24 -22.15 8.45 5.37
CA PRO A 24 -21.71 8.17 4.00
C PRO A 24 -21.10 9.38 3.28
N MET A 25 -21.54 10.60 3.61
CA MET A 25 -21.06 11.82 2.96
C MET A 25 -19.61 12.13 3.36
N GLU A 26 -19.28 12.05 4.66
CA GLU A 26 -17.94 12.29 5.17
C GLU A 26 -16.94 11.28 4.62
N VAL A 27 -17.35 10.00 4.57
CA VAL A 27 -16.57 8.94 3.92
C VAL A 27 -16.38 9.25 2.43
N GLY A 28 -17.43 9.67 1.72
CA GLY A 28 -17.37 10.06 0.32
C GLY A 28 -16.38 11.20 0.03
N TYR A 29 -16.40 12.25 0.86
CA TYR A 29 -15.43 13.35 0.76
C TYR A 29 -14.00 12.87 0.98
N SER A 30 -13.78 12.02 1.97
CA SER A 30 -12.45 11.46 2.24
C SER A 30 -11.93 10.59 1.09
N MET A 31 -12.79 9.76 0.48
CA MET A 31 -12.43 8.93 -0.68
C MET A 31 -12.12 9.77 -1.91
N THR A 32 -12.90 10.83 -2.13
CA THR A 32 -12.66 11.77 -3.24
C THR A 32 -11.32 12.48 -3.06
N TYR A 33 -11.05 12.97 -1.86
CA TYR A 33 -9.77 13.59 -1.50
C TYR A 33 -8.59 12.64 -1.73
N ILE A 34 -8.69 11.39 -1.26
CA ILE A 34 -7.65 10.38 -1.45
C ILE A 34 -7.47 10.06 -2.94
N GLY A 35 -8.55 9.94 -3.71
CA GLY A 35 -8.49 9.69 -5.15
C GLY A 35 -7.70 10.78 -5.90
N LEU A 36 -7.90 12.05 -5.52
CA LEU A 36 -7.11 13.17 -6.05
C LEU A 36 -5.63 13.05 -5.67
N ILE A 37 -5.33 12.76 -4.39
CA ILE A 37 -3.95 12.57 -3.93
C ILE A 37 -3.28 11.41 -4.67
N VAL A 38 -3.94 10.26 -4.79
CA VAL A 38 -3.42 9.08 -5.49
C VAL A 38 -3.09 9.44 -6.94
N THR A 39 -4.00 10.13 -7.63
CA THR A 39 -3.78 10.56 -9.02
C THR A 39 -2.59 11.52 -9.14
N LEU A 40 -2.50 12.51 -8.25
CA LEU A 40 -1.39 13.47 -8.22
C LEU A 40 -0.05 12.77 -7.93
N VAL A 41 -0.02 11.85 -6.97
CA VAL A 41 1.19 11.08 -6.61
C VAL A 41 1.63 10.20 -7.78
N GLN A 42 0.70 9.51 -8.44
CA GLN A 42 1.02 8.70 -9.61
C GLN A 42 1.59 9.53 -10.77
N ALA A 43 1.00 10.70 -11.03
CA ALA A 43 1.45 11.59 -12.10
C ALA A 43 2.80 12.26 -11.80
N THR A 44 3.07 12.63 -10.54
CA THR A 44 4.22 13.49 -10.18
C THR A 44 5.33 12.75 -9.46
N VAL A 45 5.01 12.11 -8.33
CA VAL A 45 5.97 11.49 -7.42
C VAL A 45 6.66 10.33 -8.12
N VAL A 46 5.92 9.51 -8.84
CA VAL A 46 6.51 8.37 -9.57
C VAL A 46 7.39 8.86 -10.71
N GLY A 47 6.91 9.81 -11.52
CA GLY A 47 7.64 10.36 -12.65
C GLY A 47 8.93 11.08 -12.27
N LYS A 48 9.01 11.68 -11.07
CA LYS A 48 10.21 12.40 -10.60
C LYS A 48 11.12 11.56 -9.71
N ILE A 49 10.56 10.76 -8.79
CA ILE A 49 11.36 10.05 -7.78
C ILE A 49 11.93 8.74 -8.33
N VAL A 50 11.21 8.03 -9.20
CA VAL A 50 11.69 6.76 -9.76
C VAL A 50 12.99 6.94 -10.56
N PRO A 51 13.14 7.95 -11.45
CA PRO A 51 14.41 8.17 -12.16
C PRO A 51 15.58 8.50 -11.24
N ILE A 52 15.33 9.14 -10.09
CA ILE A 52 16.39 9.59 -9.16
C ILE A 52 16.82 8.44 -8.23
N LEU A 53 15.86 7.73 -7.63
CA LEU A 53 16.14 6.71 -6.60
C LEU A 53 16.23 5.28 -7.17
N GLY A 54 15.64 5.04 -8.34
CA GLY A 54 15.40 3.72 -8.93
C GLY A 54 14.13 3.05 -8.38
N GLU A 55 13.49 2.20 -9.19
CA GLU A 55 12.23 1.55 -8.81
C GLU A 55 12.37 0.72 -7.52
N ALA A 56 13.45 -0.06 -7.41
CA ALA A 56 13.66 -0.95 -6.28
C ALA A 56 13.74 -0.18 -4.94
N ARG A 57 14.40 0.98 -4.90
CA ARG A 57 14.46 1.80 -3.68
C ARG A 57 13.12 2.42 -3.35
N VAL A 58 12.40 2.93 -4.35
CA VAL A 58 11.06 3.50 -4.18
C VAL A 58 10.11 2.45 -3.61
N ILE A 59 10.09 1.25 -4.19
CA ILE A 59 9.26 0.14 -3.71
C ILE A 59 9.57 -0.13 -2.23
N ARG A 60 10.83 -0.21 -1.82
CA ARG A 60 11.18 -0.39 -0.39
C ARG A 60 10.63 0.71 0.50
N LEU A 61 10.87 1.98 0.16
CA LEU A 61 10.43 3.12 0.95
C LEU A 61 8.90 3.15 1.12
N THR A 62 8.14 2.76 0.10
CA THR A 62 6.68 2.73 0.19
C THR A 62 6.15 1.73 1.21
N PHE A 63 6.81 0.58 1.44
CA PHE A 63 6.39 -0.35 2.50
C PHE A 63 6.51 0.29 3.89
N PHE A 64 7.63 0.96 4.17
CA PHE A 64 7.84 1.65 5.44
C PHE A 64 6.85 2.81 5.62
N GLY A 65 6.70 3.66 4.61
CA GLY A 65 5.78 4.79 4.66
C GLY A 65 4.32 4.35 4.83
N TYR A 66 3.93 3.26 4.19
CA TYR A 66 2.58 2.70 4.35
C TYR A 66 2.35 2.14 5.76
N ALA A 67 3.32 1.41 6.33
CA ALA A 67 3.23 0.91 7.69
C ALA A 67 3.12 2.07 8.71
N ILE A 68 3.91 3.13 8.52
CA ILE A 68 3.83 4.35 9.34
C ILE A 68 2.46 5.01 9.20
N GLY A 69 1.95 5.14 7.97
CA GLY A 69 0.61 5.68 7.72
C GLY A 69 -0.47 4.92 8.47
N LEU A 70 -0.47 3.58 8.41
CA LEU A 70 -1.40 2.75 9.17
C LEU A 70 -1.27 2.94 10.69
N LEU A 71 -0.05 3.05 11.22
CA LEU A 71 0.17 3.27 12.65
C LEU A 71 -0.36 4.64 13.11
N ILE A 72 -0.14 5.69 12.31
CA ILE A 72 -0.67 7.03 12.57
C ILE A 72 -2.21 6.97 12.59
N MET A 73 -2.83 6.25 11.65
CA MET A 73 -4.28 6.08 11.64
C MET A 73 -4.78 5.32 12.88
N ALA A 74 -4.16 4.20 13.22
CA ALA A 74 -4.56 3.36 14.35
C ALA A 74 -4.47 4.09 15.70
N GLN A 75 -3.51 4.99 15.85
CA GLN A 75 -3.28 5.77 17.08
C GLN A 75 -3.87 7.18 17.02
N SER A 76 -4.60 7.52 15.96
CA SER A 76 -5.10 8.88 15.76
C SER A 76 -6.08 9.31 16.86
N PRO A 77 -5.84 10.47 17.53
CA PRO A 77 -6.77 11.03 18.51
C PRO A 77 -7.81 11.96 17.86
N SER A 78 -7.60 12.38 16.61
CA SER A 78 -8.48 13.28 15.86
C SER A 78 -8.54 12.88 14.39
N TRP A 79 -9.64 13.22 13.72
CA TRP A 79 -9.86 12.98 12.30
C TRP A 79 -8.79 13.64 11.41
N ILE A 80 -8.19 14.74 11.86
CA ILE A 80 -7.11 15.42 11.11
C ILE A 80 -5.86 14.53 11.05
N ILE A 81 -5.45 13.97 12.18
CA ILE A 81 -4.27 13.09 12.27
C ILE A 81 -4.53 11.79 11.51
N MET A 82 -5.76 11.27 11.58
CA MET A 82 -6.20 10.15 10.76
C MET A 82 -6.05 10.47 9.26
N MET A 83 -6.50 11.63 8.80
CA MET A 83 -6.37 12.04 7.40
C MET A 83 -4.90 12.14 6.97
N LEU A 84 -4.01 12.65 7.81
CA LEU A 84 -2.57 12.66 7.53
C LEU A 84 -2.00 11.25 7.36
N GLY A 85 -2.34 10.33 8.26
CA GLY A 85 -1.93 8.92 8.15
C GLY A 85 -2.48 8.26 6.89
N LEU A 86 -3.74 8.56 6.53
CA LEU A 86 -4.39 8.05 5.34
C LEU A 86 -3.77 8.59 4.05
N THR A 87 -3.49 9.89 3.99
CA THR A 87 -2.78 10.52 2.87
C THR A 87 -1.42 9.87 2.67
N LEU A 88 -0.66 9.64 3.74
CA LEU A 88 0.63 8.97 3.68
C LEU A 88 0.49 7.53 3.16
N ALA A 89 -0.42 6.73 3.75
CA ALA A 89 -0.64 5.35 3.33
C ALA A 89 -1.10 5.27 1.86
N ALA A 90 -2.06 6.09 1.46
CA ALA A 90 -2.56 6.12 0.08
C ALA A 90 -1.48 6.55 -0.91
N SER A 91 -0.68 7.56 -0.57
CA SER A 91 0.44 8.01 -1.41
C SER A 91 1.49 6.91 -1.58
N CYS A 92 1.86 6.21 -0.51
CA CYS A 92 2.78 5.09 -0.59
C CYS A 92 2.21 3.92 -1.37
N GLY A 93 0.93 3.58 -1.20
CA GLY A 93 0.26 2.53 -1.96
C GLY A 93 0.21 2.84 -3.46
N ALA A 94 -0.08 4.09 -3.80
CA ALA A 94 -0.10 4.59 -5.17
C ALA A 94 1.28 4.50 -5.84
N ALA A 95 2.32 4.97 -5.15
CA ALA A 95 3.69 4.89 -5.62
C ALA A 95 4.20 3.44 -5.73
N PHE A 96 3.79 2.55 -4.83
CA PHE A 96 4.11 1.13 -4.90
C PHE A 96 3.56 0.49 -6.18
N GLY A 97 2.27 0.70 -6.47
CA GLY A 97 1.58 0.07 -7.59
C GLY A 97 2.21 0.43 -8.94
N THR A 98 2.52 1.71 -9.14
CA THR A 98 3.15 2.21 -10.37
C THR A 98 4.62 1.83 -10.48
N ALA A 99 5.41 1.99 -9.41
CA ALA A 99 6.84 1.64 -9.43
C ALA A 99 7.03 0.13 -9.66
N THR A 100 6.22 -0.72 -9.03
CA THR A 100 6.29 -2.18 -9.21
C THR A 100 5.85 -2.57 -10.62
N SER A 101 4.76 -2.00 -11.14
CA SER A 101 4.34 -2.26 -12.53
C SER A 101 5.42 -1.86 -13.53
N SER A 102 6.03 -0.69 -13.34
CA SER A 102 7.14 -0.23 -14.19
C SER A 102 8.36 -1.17 -14.09
N PHE A 103 8.76 -1.54 -12.89
CA PHE A 103 9.88 -2.46 -12.65
C PHE A 103 9.65 -3.83 -13.32
N VAL A 104 8.49 -4.45 -13.09
CA VAL A 104 8.12 -5.72 -13.71
C VAL A 104 8.14 -5.61 -15.23
N SER A 105 7.65 -4.50 -15.78
CA SER A 105 7.62 -4.26 -17.23
C SER A 105 9.00 -4.08 -17.87
N LYS A 106 10.01 -3.67 -17.08
CA LYS A 106 11.41 -3.49 -17.51
C LYS A 106 12.22 -4.77 -17.41
N VAL A 107 11.93 -5.60 -16.41
CA VAL A 107 12.61 -6.88 -16.20
C VAL A 107 12.06 -7.97 -17.11
N ALA A 108 10.79 -7.89 -17.51
CA ALA A 108 10.20 -8.84 -18.43
C ALA A 108 10.75 -8.67 -19.85
N GLY A 109 11.18 -9.77 -20.48
CA GLY A 109 11.62 -9.76 -21.88
C GLY A 109 10.47 -9.44 -22.85
N ASP A 110 10.78 -8.84 -23.99
CA ASP A 110 9.79 -8.30 -24.94
C ASP A 110 8.72 -9.33 -25.37
N LYS A 111 9.12 -10.60 -25.50
CA LYS A 111 8.22 -11.71 -25.90
C LYS A 111 7.33 -12.21 -24.76
N GLU A 112 7.71 -11.99 -23.52
CA GLU A 112 7.05 -12.56 -22.32
C GLU A 112 6.36 -11.49 -21.47
N LYS A 113 6.51 -10.22 -21.84
CA LYS A 113 6.00 -9.05 -21.10
C LYS A 113 4.52 -9.15 -20.76
N GLY A 114 3.70 -9.60 -21.71
CA GLY A 114 2.27 -9.82 -21.48
C GLY A 114 1.97 -10.90 -20.44
N PHE A 115 2.72 -12.01 -20.49
CA PHE A 115 2.57 -13.12 -19.53
C PHE A 115 3.01 -12.70 -18.13
N VAL A 116 4.19 -12.09 -18.00
CA VAL A 116 4.73 -11.65 -16.70
C VAL A 116 3.84 -10.59 -16.06
N LEU A 117 3.37 -9.60 -16.83
CA LEU A 117 2.42 -8.61 -16.34
C LEU A 117 1.07 -9.25 -15.98
N GLY A 118 0.62 -10.24 -16.75
CA GLY A 118 -0.57 -11.04 -16.43
C GLY A 118 -0.46 -11.71 -15.06
N VAL A 119 0.63 -12.45 -14.81
CA VAL A 119 0.89 -13.12 -13.52
C VAL A 119 0.99 -12.11 -12.37
N TYR A 120 1.65 -10.98 -12.60
CA TYR A 120 1.73 -9.89 -11.62
C TYR A 120 0.34 -9.36 -11.25
N GLN A 121 -0.51 -9.10 -12.26
CA GLN A 121 -1.86 -8.60 -12.02
C GLN A 121 -2.75 -9.63 -11.35
N SER A 122 -2.68 -10.91 -11.74
CA SER A 122 -3.39 -12.00 -11.05
C SER A 122 -3.00 -12.09 -9.58
N SER A 123 -1.71 -11.96 -9.27
CA SER A 123 -1.21 -11.95 -7.89
C SER A 123 -1.72 -10.74 -7.10
N SER A 124 -1.80 -9.57 -7.75
CA SER A 124 -2.37 -8.35 -7.18
C SER A 124 -3.85 -8.54 -6.81
N TRP A 125 -4.64 -9.10 -7.73
CA TRP A 125 -6.06 -9.38 -7.50
C TRP A 125 -6.30 -10.38 -6.38
N LEU A 126 -5.51 -11.45 -6.30
CA LEU A 126 -5.58 -12.40 -5.19
C LEU A 126 -5.39 -11.71 -3.83
N GLY A 127 -4.43 -10.78 -3.75
CA GLY A 127 -4.26 -9.93 -2.57
C GLY A 127 -5.51 -9.11 -2.26
N ARG A 128 -6.04 -8.39 -3.26
CA ARG A 128 -7.22 -7.51 -3.05
C ARG A 128 -8.49 -8.26 -2.66
N ILE A 129 -8.67 -9.50 -3.10
CA ILE A 129 -9.83 -10.34 -2.73
C ILE A 129 -9.66 -10.91 -1.33
N SER A 130 -8.46 -11.39 -0.98
CA SER A 130 -8.21 -12.00 0.32
C SER A 130 -8.16 -10.99 1.48
N GLY A 131 -7.80 -9.74 1.20
CA GLY A 131 -7.75 -8.67 2.20
C GLY A 131 -9.06 -8.46 2.96
N PRO A 132 -10.16 -8.10 2.28
CA PRO A 132 -11.47 -7.89 2.90
C PRO A 132 -12.00 -9.10 3.69
N LEU A 133 -11.75 -10.32 3.20
CA LEU A 133 -12.15 -11.54 3.89
C LEU A 133 -11.47 -11.66 5.27
N ALA A 134 -10.16 -11.39 5.34
CA ALA A 134 -9.44 -11.34 6.60
C ALA A 134 -9.85 -10.14 7.46
N ALA A 135 -10.08 -8.98 6.83
CA ALA A 135 -10.49 -7.74 7.49
C ALA A 135 -11.79 -7.92 8.27
N GLY A 136 -12.82 -8.49 7.64
CA GLY A 136 -14.13 -8.70 8.24
C GLY A 136 -14.08 -9.63 9.45
N ALA A 137 -13.36 -10.75 9.33
CA ALA A 137 -13.18 -11.70 10.43
C ALA A 137 -12.48 -11.05 11.63
N VAL A 138 -11.42 -10.29 11.39
CA VAL A 138 -10.61 -9.68 12.44
C VAL A 138 -11.28 -8.46 13.08
N PHE A 139 -12.00 -7.67 12.28
CA PHE A 139 -12.80 -6.56 12.79
C PHE A 139 -13.89 -7.03 13.76
N GLY A 140 -14.58 -8.13 13.43
CA GLY A 140 -15.64 -8.70 14.27
C GLY A 140 -15.14 -9.34 15.57
N LEU A 141 -13.93 -9.90 15.58
CA LEU A 141 -13.41 -10.66 16.73
C LEU A 141 -12.51 -9.86 17.68
N LEU A 142 -11.70 -8.93 17.15
CA LEU A 142 -10.61 -8.28 17.89
C LEU A 142 -10.77 -6.76 18.00
N GLY A 143 -11.85 -6.21 17.45
CA GLY A 143 -12.24 -4.81 17.59
C GLY A 143 -11.84 -3.92 16.42
N VAL A 144 -12.24 -2.66 16.53
CA VAL A 144 -12.25 -1.68 15.43
C VAL A 144 -10.86 -1.47 14.82
N ASN A 145 -9.80 -1.32 15.63
CA ASN A 145 -8.44 -1.08 15.13
C ASN A 145 -7.69 -2.33 14.67
N ALA A 146 -8.24 -3.53 14.91
CA ALA A 146 -7.53 -4.78 14.65
C ALA A 146 -7.11 -4.97 13.17
N PRO A 147 -7.92 -4.60 12.16
CA PRO A 147 -7.52 -4.70 10.75
C PRO A 147 -6.31 -3.81 10.38
N LEU A 148 -6.17 -2.65 11.03
CA LEU A 148 -5.01 -1.76 10.82
C LEU A 148 -3.74 -2.41 11.36
N TYR A 149 -3.81 -2.99 12.56
CA TYR A 149 -2.69 -3.73 13.16
C TYR A 149 -2.33 -4.99 12.38
N LEU A 150 -3.33 -5.71 11.87
CA LEU A 150 -3.12 -6.85 10.97
C LEU A 150 -2.38 -6.40 9.70
N GLY A 151 -2.76 -5.26 9.13
CA GLY A 151 -2.07 -4.64 8.00
C GLY A 151 -0.58 -4.40 8.29
N VAL A 152 -0.27 -3.80 9.44
CA VAL A 152 1.13 -3.58 9.88
C VAL A 152 1.86 -4.92 10.06
N LEU A 153 1.23 -5.90 10.73
CA LEU A 153 1.82 -7.21 10.98
C LEU A 153 2.15 -7.96 9.68
N VAL A 154 1.30 -7.86 8.65
CA VAL A 154 1.55 -8.43 7.32
C VAL A 154 2.65 -7.69 6.56
N LEU A 155 2.83 -6.39 6.79
CA LEU A 155 3.90 -5.61 6.14
C LEU A 155 5.29 -5.91 6.69
N ILE A 156 5.42 -6.27 7.98
CA ILE A 156 6.72 -6.60 8.61
C ILE A 156 7.50 -7.69 7.84
N PRO A 157 6.95 -8.89 7.55
CA PRO A 157 7.68 -9.90 6.79
C PRO A 157 7.98 -9.43 5.36
N CYS A 158 7.09 -8.67 4.71
CA CYS A 158 7.38 -8.09 3.40
C CYS A 158 8.58 -7.13 3.43
N ILE A 159 8.67 -6.29 4.47
CA ILE A 159 9.79 -5.38 4.70
C ILE A 159 11.10 -6.14 4.91
N ILE A 160 11.06 -7.23 5.69
CA ILE A 160 12.24 -8.09 5.93
C ILE A 160 12.71 -8.72 4.62
N VAL A 161 11.80 -9.39 3.89
CA VAL A 161 12.12 -10.06 2.62
C VAL A 161 12.69 -9.07 1.61
N ILE A 162 12.05 -7.91 1.42
CA ILE A 162 12.51 -6.94 0.42
C ILE A 162 13.88 -6.33 0.78
N THR A 163 14.17 -6.21 2.09
CA THR A 163 15.47 -5.71 2.57
C THR A 163 16.57 -6.76 2.39
N ILE A 164 16.27 -8.04 2.63
CA ILE A 164 17.22 -9.14 2.40
C ILE A 164 17.53 -9.27 0.91
N VAL A 165 16.51 -9.25 0.05
CA VAL A 165 16.67 -9.34 -1.40
C VAL A 165 17.48 -8.15 -1.92
N ALA A 166 17.19 -6.94 -1.44
CA ALA A 166 17.95 -5.74 -1.77
C ALA A 166 19.44 -5.86 -1.41
N LYS A 167 19.75 -6.30 -0.18
CA LYS A 167 21.13 -6.51 0.25
C LYS A 167 21.85 -7.54 -0.62
N LYS A 168 21.18 -8.61 -1.04
CA LYS A 168 21.75 -9.61 -1.95
C LYS A 168 22.04 -9.05 -3.34
N LEU A 169 21.14 -8.23 -3.89
CA LEU A 169 21.32 -7.60 -5.20
C LEU A 169 22.45 -6.56 -5.18
N ASP A 170 22.51 -5.74 -4.13
CA ASP A 170 23.59 -4.77 -3.95
C ASP A 170 24.96 -5.47 -3.77
N ALA A 171 24.99 -6.63 -3.11
CA ALA A 171 26.20 -7.46 -2.97
C ALA A 171 26.62 -8.15 -4.28
N GLN A 172 25.67 -8.53 -5.15
CA GLN A 172 25.97 -9.11 -6.47
C GLN A 172 26.47 -8.06 -7.47
N ASN A 173 25.94 -6.84 -7.44
CA ASN A 173 26.42 -5.73 -8.29
C ASN A 173 27.81 -5.20 -7.87
N GLN A 174 28.37 -5.67 -6.74
CA GLN A 174 29.72 -5.35 -6.27
C GLN A 174 30.74 -6.46 -6.58
N LEU A 175 30.32 -7.59 -7.16
CA LEU A 175 31.24 -8.60 -7.67
C LEU A 175 31.72 -8.17 -9.07
N PRO A 176 33.03 -8.27 -9.35
CA PRO A 176 33.66 -7.76 -10.57
C PRO A 176 33.15 -8.42 -11.86
#